data_AF-A0A1I1MEL7-F1
#
_entry.id   AF-A0A1I1MEL7-F1
#
_cell.length_a   1.000
_cell.length_b   1.000
_cell.length_c   1.000
_cell.angle_alpha   90.00
_cell.angle_beta   90.00
_cell.angle_gamma   90.00
#
_symmetry.space_group_name_H-M   'P 1'
#
loop_
_entity.id
_entity.type
_entity.pdbx_description
1 polymer ?
#
loop_
_entity_poly.entity_id
_entity_poly.type
_entity_poly.pdbx_seq_one_letter_code
_entity_poly.pdbx_strand_id
1 'polypeptide(L)'
;MRPRHLFAPLAILPTLTAISPAPARADTFGCTVLLCMLNPQGWASVPYCVPPVQKAFALVASRRPWPQCPEANMSALPDKAGESIDILGQDGTTRVPLGKSIAP
;
A
#
# COMPACT_ATOMS: atom_id res chain seq x y z
N MET A 1 6.84 70.18 9.29
CA MET A 1 7.45 69.03 9.99
C MET A 1 7.05 67.74 9.25
N ARG A 2 8.01 66.83 9.01
CA ARG A 2 7.83 65.42 8.53
C ARG A 2 7.01 64.62 9.56
N PRO A 3 6.41 63.42 9.31
CA PRO A 3 6.83 62.35 8.38
C PRO A 3 5.69 61.67 7.56
N ARG A 4 5.94 61.17 6.34
CA ARG A 4 6.40 59.80 5.99
C ARG A 4 5.47 58.67 6.45
N HIS A 5 4.35 58.48 5.77
CA HIS A 5 3.73 57.15 5.64
C HIS A 5 3.44 56.87 4.17
N LEU A 6 4.53 56.71 3.40
CA LEU A 6 4.48 55.82 2.24
C LEU A 6 4.04 54.47 2.81
N PHE A 7 2.78 54.09 2.57
CA PHE A 7 2.31 52.74 2.83
C PHE A 7 3.06 51.83 1.86
N ALA A 8 4.28 51.46 2.24
CA ALA A 8 5.01 50.37 1.62
C ALA A 8 4.20 49.11 1.93
N PRO A 9 3.66 48.40 0.93
CA PRO A 9 3.10 47.09 1.20
C PRO A 9 4.30 46.23 1.60
N LEU A 10 4.36 45.86 2.87
CA LEU A 10 5.30 44.85 3.34
C LEU A 10 4.89 43.55 2.63
N ALA A 11 5.54 43.24 1.51
CA ALA A 11 5.39 41.97 0.85
C ALA A 11 5.95 40.90 1.80
N ILE A 12 5.08 40.29 2.59
CA ILE A 12 5.43 39.13 3.41
C ILE A 12 5.61 37.98 2.42
N LEU A 13 6.84 37.74 1.96
CA LEU A 13 7.16 36.51 1.25
C LEU A 13 7.08 35.36 2.27
N PRO A 14 6.19 34.37 2.09
CA PRO A 14 6.25 33.16 2.90
C PRO A 14 7.55 32.43 2.55
N THR A 15 8.46 32.33 3.51
CA THR A 15 9.64 31.47 3.39
C THR A 15 9.16 30.03 3.30
N LEU A 16 9.25 29.45 2.11
CA LEU A 16 8.94 28.05 1.86
C LEU A 16 10.04 27.21 2.53
N THR A 17 9.82 26.84 3.80
CA THR A 17 10.72 25.90 4.49
C THR A 17 10.59 24.55 3.81
N ALA A 18 11.66 24.09 3.17
CA ALA A 18 11.73 22.76 2.59
C ALA A 18 11.60 21.73 3.73
N ILE A 19 10.42 21.14 3.85
CA ILE A 19 10.21 19.92 4.65
C ILE A 19 10.98 18.83 3.91
N SER A 20 12.24 18.60 4.28
CA SER A 20 12.94 17.40 3.84
C SER A 20 12.24 16.23 4.52
N PRO A 21 11.61 15.31 3.79
CA PRO A 21 11.12 14.09 4.41
C PRO A 21 12.32 13.42 5.06
N ALA A 22 12.22 13.15 6.37
CA ALA A 22 13.16 12.25 7.02
C ALA A 22 13.25 10.97 6.16
N PRO A 23 14.42 10.34 6.02
CA PRO A 23 14.51 9.10 5.26
C PRO A 23 13.49 8.14 5.85
N ALA A 24 12.41 7.91 5.11
CA ALA A 24 11.41 6.93 5.49
C ALA A 24 12.15 5.61 5.44
N ARG A 25 12.54 5.13 6.63
CA ARG A 25 13.00 3.76 6.80
C ARG A 25 11.75 2.92 6.64
N ALA A 26 11.32 2.76 5.39
CA ALA A 26 10.36 1.75 5.02
C ALA A 26 10.88 0.48 5.68
N ASP A 27 10.03 -0.22 6.41
CA ASP A 27 10.24 -1.62 6.71
C ASP A 27 10.20 -2.37 5.37
N THR A 28 11.27 -2.18 4.59
CA THR A 28 11.38 -2.57 3.18
C THR A 28 11.24 -4.06 3.00
N PHE A 29 11.28 -4.85 4.07
CA PHE A 29 11.18 -6.29 4.02
C PHE A 29 9.88 -6.75 3.36
N GLY A 30 8.71 -6.30 3.83
CA GLY A 30 7.44 -6.77 3.28
C GLY A 30 7.20 -6.29 1.85
N CYS A 31 7.56 -5.05 1.54
CA CYS A 31 7.47 -4.54 0.18
C CYS A 31 8.47 -5.17 -0.78
N THR A 32 9.68 -5.49 -0.32
CA THR A 32 10.66 -6.25 -1.11
C THR A 32 10.12 -7.63 -1.43
N VAL A 33 9.57 -8.33 -0.43
CA VAL A 33 8.95 -9.65 -0.64
C VAL A 33 7.79 -9.55 -1.63
N LEU A 34 6.90 -8.57 -1.47
CA LEU A 34 5.78 -8.36 -2.38
C LEU A 34 6.27 -8.13 -3.83
N LEU A 35 7.17 -7.15 -4.03
CA LEU A 35 7.70 -6.84 -5.36
C LEU A 35 8.41 -8.03 -5.99
N CYS A 36 9.17 -8.79 -5.21
CA CYS A 36 9.84 -10.00 -5.68
C CYS A 36 8.85 -11.07 -6.17
N MET A 37 7.72 -11.25 -5.49
CA MET A 37 6.69 -12.20 -5.88
C MET A 37 5.94 -11.81 -7.15
N LEU A 38 5.93 -10.51 -7.50
CA LEU A 38 5.32 -10.01 -8.74
C LEU A 38 6.17 -10.25 -10.00
N ASN A 39 7.38 -10.82 -9.87
CA ASN A 39 8.18 -11.17 -11.02
C ASN A 39 7.53 -12.32 -11.81
N PRO A 40 7.18 -12.11 -13.10
CA PRO A 40 6.50 -13.13 -13.91
C PRO A 40 7.34 -14.40 -14.15
N GLN A 41 8.67 -14.31 -14.07
CA GLN A 41 9.57 -15.46 -14.20
C GLN A 41 9.76 -16.20 -12.85
N GLY A 42 9.00 -15.79 -11.82
CA GLY A 42 9.10 -16.28 -10.45
C GLY A 42 10.14 -15.52 -9.63
N TRP A 43 9.89 -15.37 -8.33
CA TRP A 43 10.76 -14.63 -7.40
C TRP A 43 12.20 -15.16 -7.36
N ALA A 44 12.40 -16.47 -7.55
CA ALA A 44 13.72 -17.08 -7.53
C ALA A 44 14.56 -16.80 -8.78
N SER A 45 13.98 -16.27 -9.85
CA SER A 45 14.71 -15.87 -11.07
C SER A 45 15.59 -14.62 -10.86
N VAL A 46 15.37 -13.88 -9.77
CA VAL A 46 16.18 -12.72 -9.38
C VAL A 46 16.97 -13.10 -8.12
N PRO A 47 18.31 -13.23 -8.18
CA PRO A 47 19.12 -13.68 -7.04
C PRO A 47 18.91 -12.84 -5.77
N TYR A 48 18.72 -11.53 -5.92
CA TYR A 48 18.44 -10.62 -4.80
C TYR A 48 17.14 -10.97 -4.05
N CYS A 49 16.15 -11.52 -4.74
CA CYS A 49 14.86 -11.88 -4.18
C CYS A 49 14.89 -13.20 -3.38
N VAL A 50 15.95 -14.01 -3.50
CA VAL A 50 15.99 -15.32 -2.88
C VAL A 50 16.01 -15.26 -1.34
N PRO A 51 16.95 -14.55 -0.70
CA PRO A 51 17.00 -14.47 0.76
C PRO A 51 15.75 -13.85 1.42
N PRO A 52 15.18 -12.71 0.95
CA PRO A 52 14.03 -12.11 1.62
C PRO A 52 12.75 -12.95 1.49
N VAL A 53 12.51 -13.57 0.33
CA VAL A 53 11.32 -14.42 0.14
C VAL A 53 11.42 -15.72 0.94
N GLN A 54 12.60 -16.36 0.99
CA GLN A 54 12.82 -17.51 1.88
C GLN A 54 12.61 -17.16 3.35
N LYS A 55 13.07 -15.98 3.79
CA LYS A 55 12.81 -15.47 5.14
C LYS A 55 11.30 -15.31 5.39
N ALA A 56 10.53 -14.80 4.43
CA ALA A 56 9.08 -14.70 4.56
C ALA A 56 8.40 -16.07 4.72
N PHE A 57 8.82 -17.07 3.94
CA PHE A 57 8.34 -18.45 4.11
C PHE A 57 8.69 -19.05 5.48
N ALA A 58 9.90 -18.79 5.99
CA ALA A 58 10.29 -19.23 7.33
C ALA A 58 9.43 -18.61 8.45
N LEU A 59 8.99 -17.36 8.27
CA LEU A 59 8.07 -16.70 9.21
C LEU A 59 6.74 -17.43 9.28
N VAL A 60 6.08 -17.66 8.15
CA VAL A 60 4.78 -18.34 8.12
C VAL A 60 4.88 -19.81 8.53
N ALA A 61 5.98 -20.50 8.21
CA ALA A 61 6.27 -21.84 8.73
C ALA A 61 6.36 -21.85 10.28
N SER A 62 6.80 -20.74 10.88
CA SER A 62 6.85 -20.53 12.33
C SER A 62 5.54 -19.99 12.91
N ARG A 63 4.42 -20.07 12.17
CA ARG A 63 3.11 -19.49 12.53
C ARG A 63 3.13 -17.98 12.76
N ARG A 64 4.08 -17.25 12.18
CA ARG A 64 4.09 -15.79 12.18
C ARG A 64 3.30 -15.25 10.99
N PRO A 65 2.70 -14.05 11.10
CA PRO A 65 1.97 -13.45 9.98
C PRO A 65 2.91 -13.16 8.80
N TRP A 66 2.32 -13.11 7.60
CA TRP A 66 3.01 -12.66 6.40
C TRP A 66 3.50 -11.21 6.58
N PRO A 67 4.70 -10.84 6.10
CA PRO A 67 5.19 -9.47 6.21
C PRO A 67 4.30 -8.51 5.43
N GLN A 68 3.93 -7.40 6.05
CA GLN A 68 3.04 -6.40 5.48
C GLN A 68 3.81 -5.39 4.63
N CYS A 69 3.16 -4.86 3.60
CA CYS A 69 3.65 -3.74 2.80
C CYS A 69 2.55 -2.68 2.79
N PRO A 70 2.60 -1.66 3.68
CA PRO A 70 1.58 -0.62 3.78
C PRO A 70 1.29 0.09 2.45
N GLU A 71 2.33 0.29 1.64
CA GLU A 71 2.30 0.95 0.33
C GLU A 71 1.51 0.15 -0.70
N ALA A 72 1.38 -1.16 -0.49
CA ALA A 72 0.60 -2.01 -1.37
C ALA A 72 -0.91 -1.72 -1.27
N ASN A 73 -1.34 -0.97 -0.25
CA ASN A 73 -2.74 -0.75 0.11
C ASN A 73 -3.56 -2.05 0.11
N MET A 74 -2.87 -3.18 0.32
CA MET A 74 -3.44 -4.46 0.64
C MET A 74 -3.66 -4.34 2.13
N SER A 75 -4.83 -3.86 2.54
CA SER A 75 -5.20 -3.72 3.94
C SER A 75 -4.75 -4.99 4.65
N ALA A 76 -3.68 -4.87 5.46
CA ALA A 76 -3.39 -5.81 6.51
C ALA A 76 -4.69 -5.81 7.30
N LEU A 77 -5.56 -6.79 7.10
CA LEU A 77 -6.77 -6.88 7.89
C LEU A 77 -6.25 -7.14 9.30
N PRO A 78 -6.28 -6.17 10.23
CA PRO A 78 -6.19 -6.56 11.62
C PRO A 78 -7.37 -7.50 11.81
N ASP A 79 -7.14 -8.53 12.59
CA ASP A 79 -8.04 -9.57 13.11
C ASP A 79 -9.34 -9.05 13.78
N LYS A 80 -9.77 -7.82 13.47
CA LYS A 80 -11.02 -7.15 13.85
C LYS A 80 -11.53 -6.29 12.69
N ALA A 81 -12.35 -6.87 11.82
CA ALA A 81 -13.54 -6.23 11.25
C ALA A 81 -14.29 -7.26 10.40
N GLY A 82 -15.30 -7.88 11.01
CA GLY A 82 -16.49 -8.26 10.26
C GLY A 82 -17.23 -6.98 9.88
N GLU A 83 -16.69 -6.22 8.93
CA GLU A 83 -17.50 -5.29 8.14
C GLU A 83 -17.99 -6.12 6.96
N SER A 84 -19.22 -6.60 7.05
CA SER A 84 -19.94 -7.12 5.91
C SER A 84 -19.89 -6.05 4.82
N ILE A 85 -19.30 -6.37 3.67
CA ILE A 85 -19.61 -5.60 2.47
C ILE A 85 -21.04 -6.02 2.11
N ASP A 86 -22.00 -5.24 2.58
CA ASP A 86 -23.39 -5.34 2.14
C ASP A 86 -23.44 -4.88 0.68
N ILE A 87 -23.20 -5.79 -0.25
CA ILE A 87 -23.63 -5.61 -1.64
C ILE A 87 -25.14 -5.83 -1.64
N LEU A 88 -25.90 -4.88 -1.11
CA LEU A 88 -27.30 -4.76 -1.50
C LEU A 88 -27.28 -4.23 -2.93
N GLY A 89 -27.42 -5.15 -3.89
CA GLY A 89 -27.71 -4.80 -5.28
C GLY A 89 -28.86 -3.80 -5.33
N GLN A 90 -28.65 -2.67 -6.01
CA GLN A 90 -29.64 -1.60 -6.14
C GLN A 90 -30.81 -1.95 -7.07
N ASP A 91 -30.82 -3.16 -7.60
CA ASP A 91 -31.69 -3.61 -8.66
C ASP A 91 -31.93 -5.11 -8.45
N GLY A 92 -32.89 -5.42 -7.60
CA GLY A 92 -33.25 -6.78 -7.16
C GLY A 92 -33.76 -7.74 -8.25
N THR A 93 -33.15 -7.78 -9.43
CA THR A 93 -33.39 -8.78 -10.48
C THR A 93 -32.27 -8.78 -11.52
N THR A 94 -31.26 -9.64 -11.36
CA THR A 94 -30.75 -10.43 -12.49
C THR A 94 -30.15 -11.75 -11.99
N ARG A 95 -30.88 -12.85 -12.14
CA ARG A 95 -30.31 -14.20 -12.01
C ARG A 95 -29.62 -14.52 -13.33
N VAL A 96 -28.29 -14.54 -13.35
CA VAL A 96 -27.55 -15.17 -14.44
C VAL A 96 -27.63 -16.68 -14.21
N PRO A 97 -28.26 -17.47 -15.10
CA PRO A 97 -28.28 -18.92 -14.94
C PRO A 97 -26.85 -19.44 -15.01
N LEU A 98 -26.47 -20.24 -14.01
CA LEU A 98 -25.19 -20.93 -13.93
C LEU A 98 -25.08 -21.88 -15.12
N GLY A 99 -24.43 -21.39 -16.17
CA GLY A 99 -24.04 -22.16 -17.34
C GLY A 99 -23.26 -23.38 -16.88
N LYS A 100 -23.83 -24.54 -17.20
CA LYS A 100 -23.34 -25.86 -16.87
C LYS A 100 -21.96 -26.05 -17.50
N SER A 101 -20.90 -26.04 -16.69
CA SER A 101 -19.61 -26.57 -17.11
C SER A 101 -19.73 -28.10 -17.11
N ILE A 102 -20.05 -28.63 -18.29
CA ILE A 102 -19.70 -30.00 -18.66
C ILE A 102 -18.17 -30.02 -18.77
N ALA A 103 -17.54 -30.98 -18.11
CA ALA A 103 -16.20 -31.46 -18.43
C ALA A 103 -16.27 -32.98 -18.54
N PRO A 104 -15.53 -33.60 -19.47
CA PRO A 104 -15.56 -35.04 -19.75
C PRO A 104 -15.00 -35.89 -18.61
#